data_AF-A0A2P6QBY4-F1
#
_entry.id   AF-A0A2P6QBY4-F1
#
_cell.length_a   1.000
_cell.length_b   1.000
_cell.length_c   1.000
_cell.angle_alpha   90.00
_cell.angle_beta   90.00
_cell.angle_gamma   90.00
#
_symmetry.space_group_name_H-M   'P 1'
#
loop_
_entity.id
_entity.type
_entity.pdbx_description
1 polymer ?
#
loop_
_entity_poly.entity_id
_entity_poly.type
_entity_poly.pdbx_seq_one_letter_code
_entity_poly.pdbx_strand_id
1 'polypeptide(L)'
;MEPRGLGDRLGGFVAVVVVLVSALVVNVSGNLVFPVSHKFNGREGASLSELKAHDRHRHARFLGATQNAVDMALGGSTDQTGLYFTKLGIGNPSHDYYLQVDTGSNLFWVSCAECGKGCPDRSELIGVKLTPYDRNSSSTSKVVSCGDDFCTSPSVKHISDCKPDEKCNYHLQYVGKDKTSGYYVKDDVQFQKVSGNFQTSSTSGSVIFGCGTQQSGVMNDPRAAISGLIGFDRDNITMLSQLAAAGKVRNKFAHCLDSTKLGGGIWAIGEVVEPKMMHTSPMVPNQTRYNIVVEKIEVGSDAIELPTSGGGDLDETSGSSDPDQIIAFFDTGTTLAHLPPKLHEPIVKKILATDPGLKFQKNDDGEYSCFEYSKNVDEKFPIVKFTFKNSASLWVYPHDYLFGNVKEGAWCHGWMKLTGEDGDLDIILGDMTLSNKLVVHDLENQVLGWADHNCSSSIKVKDDESGSDYSVQYHHLAFSDASSPRLLMSFVLLVTAAAALQMISI
;
A
#
# COMPACT_ATOMS: atom_id res chain seq x y z
N MET A 1 -3.77 -35.81 -77.79
CA MET A 1 -2.74 -36.85 -77.73
C MET A 1 -1.59 -36.30 -76.92
N GLU A 2 -1.39 -36.84 -75.72
CA GLU A 2 -0.15 -36.73 -74.93
C GLU A 2 1.00 -37.44 -75.67
N PRO A 3 2.30 -37.22 -75.35
CA PRO A 3 2.90 -37.47 -74.01
C PRO A 3 3.84 -36.34 -73.51
N ARG A 4 3.84 -35.98 -72.22
CA ARG A 4 4.53 -36.56 -71.04
C ARG A 4 6.06 -36.72 -71.12
N GLY A 5 6.73 -35.95 -70.26
CA GLY A 5 7.90 -36.36 -69.46
C GLY A 5 7.88 -35.56 -68.15
N LEU A 6 7.62 -36.19 -66.98
CA LEU A 6 8.56 -36.88 -66.06
C LEU A 6 9.16 -35.87 -65.05
N GLY A 7 9.10 -36.00 -63.73
CA GLY A 7 8.65 -37.05 -62.81
C GLY A 7 8.28 -36.44 -61.44
N ASP A 8 7.38 -37.06 -60.68
CA ASP A 8 7.64 -37.98 -59.54
C ASP A 8 8.32 -37.26 -58.36
N ARG A 9 7.94 -37.37 -57.08
CA ARG A 9 6.96 -38.14 -56.29
C ARG A 9 7.14 -37.66 -54.84
N LEU A 10 6.06 -37.71 -54.05
CA LEU A 10 5.91 -37.73 -52.57
C LEU A 10 4.91 -36.64 -52.18
N GLY A 11 3.77 -36.95 -51.60
CA GLY A 11 3.58 -37.77 -50.41
C GLY A 11 2.61 -36.97 -49.56
N GLY A 12 1.39 -37.49 -49.37
CA GLY A 12 0.27 -36.71 -48.88
C GLY A 12 0.47 -36.16 -47.47
N PHE A 13 -0.06 -34.97 -47.22
CA PHE A 13 -0.55 -34.60 -45.91
C PHE A 13 -1.74 -33.64 -46.06
N VAL A 14 -2.84 -34.07 -45.46
CA VAL A 14 -4.08 -33.33 -45.24
C VAL A 14 -3.75 -32.06 -44.46
N ALA A 15 -3.94 -30.88 -45.06
CA ALA A 15 -3.86 -29.60 -44.37
C ALA A 15 -5.28 -29.18 -43.94
N VAL A 16 -5.77 -29.76 -42.85
CA VAL A 16 -6.83 -29.14 -42.06
C VAL A 16 -6.15 -28.08 -41.21
N VAL A 17 -6.24 -26.82 -41.63
CA VAL A 17 -5.86 -25.67 -40.81
C VAL A 17 -6.98 -25.48 -39.78
N VAL A 18 -6.86 -26.18 -38.65
CA VAL A 18 -7.56 -25.78 -37.43
C VAL A 18 -6.83 -24.55 -36.91
N VAL A 19 -7.44 -23.39 -37.05
CA VAL A 19 -7.03 -22.18 -36.32
C VAL A 19 -7.36 -22.43 -34.84
N LEU A 20 -6.43 -23.08 -34.14
CA LEU A 20 -6.39 -23.03 -32.68
C LEU A 20 -5.98 -21.60 -32.32
N VAL A 21 -6.98 -20.77 -32.02
CA VAL A 21 -6.76 -19.61 -31.16
C VAL A 21 -6.38 -20.21 -29.80
N SER A 22 -5.09 -20.49 -29.61
CA SER A 22 -4.53 -20.57 -28.28
C SER A 22 -4.71 -19.17 -27.70
N ALA A 23 -5.80 -18.98 -26.96
CA ALA A 23 -5.78 -18.01 -25.89
C ALA A 23 -4.51 -18.32 -25.10
N LEU A 24 -3.51 -17.47 -25.24
CA LEU A 24 -2.49 -17.35 -24.21
C LEU A 24 -3.29 -17.04 -22.96
N VAL A 25 -3.65 -18.09 -22.21
CA VAL A 25 -3.93 -17.95 -20.80
C VAL A 25 -2.62 -17.39 -20.29
N VAL A 26 -2.58 -16.07 -20.16
CA VAL A 26 -1.53 -15.40 -19.41
C VAL A 26 -1.73 -15.97 -18.02
N ASN A 27 -1.01 -17.04 -17.70
CA ASN A 27 -1.04 -17.63 -16.37
C ASN A 27 -0.68 -16.48 -15.45
N VAL A 28 -1.65 -16.05 -14.65
CA VAL A 28 -1.39 -15.07 -13.60
C VAL A 28 -0.37 -15.71 -12.68
N SER A 29 0.86 -15.20 -12.69
CA SER A 29 2.03 -15.95 -12.23
C SER A 29 2.64 -15.35 -10.97
N GLY A 30 1.97 -15.54 -9.83
CA GLY A 30 2.65 -15.54 -8.53
C GLY A 30 2.10 -14.60 -7.47
N ASN A 31 2.21 -15.06 -6.23
CA ASN A 31 1.95 -14.25 -5.04
C ASN A 31 3.23 -13.53 -4.65
N LEU A 32 3.15 -12.21 -4.49
CA LEU A 32 4.28 -11.43 -4.02
C LEU A 32 4.12 -11.15 -2.54
N VAL A 33 5.22 -11.12 -1.81
CA VAL A 33 5.18 -10.75 -0.40
C VAL A 33 6.26 -9.74 -0.12
N PHE A 34 5.92 -8.74 0.67
CA PHE A 34 6.84 -7.76 1.18
C PHE A 34 6.82 -7.79 2.71
N PRO A 35 7.98 -7.89 3.37
CA PRO A 35 8.05 -7.58 4.79
C PRO A 35 7.77 -6.09 4.96
N VAL A 36 6.88 -5.75 5.89
CA VAL A 36 6.64 -4.37 6.29
C VAL A 36 7.26 -4.17 7.66
N SER A 37 7.91 -3.03 7.87
CA SER A 37 8.49 -2.63 9.14
C SER A 37 7.82 -1.37 9.65
N HIS A 38 7.72 -1.25 10.98
CA HIS A 38 7.22 -0.05 11.63
C HIS A 38 8.34 0.76 12.24
N LYS A 39 8.40 2.08 12.01
CA LYS A 39 9.44 2.99 12.54
C LYS A 39 9.69 2.83 14.04
N PHE A 40 8.62 2.81 14.81
CA PHE A 40 8.68 2.97 16.26
C PHE A 40 8.73 1.64 17.02
N ASN A 41 8.96 0.49 16.34
CA ASN A 41 8.86 -0.85 16.95
C ASN A 41 7.54 -1.05 17.73
N GLY A 42 6.41 -0.61 17.15
CA GLY A 42 5.11 -0.45 17.85
C GLY A 42 4.76 1.03 18.07
N ARG A 43 3.66 1.33 18.79
CA ARG A 43 3.23 2.71 19.10
C ARG A 43 3.90 3.30 20.35
N GLU A 44 4.70 2.52 21.06
CA GLU A 44 5.31 2.95 22.32
C GLU A 44 6.30 4.10 22.08
N GLY A 45 5.97 5.28 22.61
CA GLY A 45 6.84 6.45 22.59
C GLY A 45 6.56 7.49 21.50
N ALA A 46 5.58 7.26 20.61
CA ALA A 46 5.08 8.30 19.70
C ALA A 46 4.04 9.19 20.40
N SER A 47 4.26 10.50 20.36
CA SER A 47 3.33 11.51 20.86
C SER A 47 2.17 11.74 19.89
N LEU A 48 1.01 12.17 20.41
CA LEU A 48 -0.14 12.54 19.56
C LEU A 48 0.22 13.65 18.56
N SER A 49 1.10 14.58 18.92
CA SER A 49 1.60 15.61 18.01
C SER A 49 2.37 15.02 16.83
N GLU A 50 3.19 13.99 17.04
CA GLU A 50 3.92 13.29 15.98
C GLU A 50 2.96 12.53 15.05
N LEU A 51 1.95 11.83 15.61
CA LEU A 51 0.95 11.12 14.81
C LEU A 51 0.05 12.07 14.01
N LYS A 52 -0.34 13.20 14.60
CA LYS A 52 -1.10 14.24 13.88
C LYS A 52 -0.26 14.93 12.83
N ALA A 53 1.02 15.20 13.12
CA ALA A 53 1.95 15.69 12.12
C ALA A 53 1.92 14.70 10.97
N HIS A 54 2.31 13.44 11.18
CA HIS A 54 2.25 12.36 10.20
C HIS A 54 0.96 12.35 9.36
N ASP A 55 -0.21 12.37 10.01
CA ASP A 55 -1.49 12.29 9.33
C ASP A 55 -1.80 13.55 8.51
N ARG A 56 -1.57 14.76 9.03
CA ARG A 56 -1.77 16.01 8.27
C ARG A 56 -0.95 16.04 6.99
N HIS A 57 0.23 15.42 6.98
CA HIS A 57 1.06 15.29 5.77
C HIS A 57 0.42 14.39 4.69
N ARG A 58 -0.45 13.45 5.07
CA ARG A 58 -0.96 12.39 4.19
C ARG A 58 -2.45 12.50 3.83
N HIS A 59 -3.24 13.21 4.64
CA HIS A 59 -4.71 13.39 4.56
C HIS A 59 -5.24 14.23 3.41
N ALA A 60 -4.66 14.05 2.24
CA ALA A 60 -4.45 15.15 1.35
C ALA A 60 -5.05 15.07 -0.02
N ARG A 61 -5.36 13.85 -0.38
CA ARG A 61 -5.61 13.48 -1.76
C ARG A 61 -7.05 13.77 -2.14
N PHE A 62 -7.72 14.61 -1.34
CA PHE A 62 -9.12 14.97 -1.46
C PHE A 62 -9.38 15.98 -2.58
N LEU A 63 -8.39 16.75 -3.05
CA LEU A 63 -8.58 17.79 -4.10
C LEU A 63 -7.60 17.70 -5.28
N GLY A 64 -7.25 16.48 -5.71
CA GLY A 64 -6.35 16.23 -6.85
C GLY A 64 -7.03 15.92 -8.18
N ALA A 65 -8.36 15.87 -8.23
CA ALA A 65 -9.11 15.69 -9.48
C ALA A 65 -9.93 16.93 -9.89
N THR A 66 -10.11 17.93 -9.03
CA THR A 66 -10.87 19.16 -9.32
C THR A 66 -10.20 20.40 -8.73
N GLN A 67 -9.73 21.27 -9.64
CA GLN A 67 -9.56 22.73 -9.59
C GLN A 67 -8.88 23.40 -8.37
N ASN A 68 -7.83 24.18 -8.67
CA ASN A 68 -7.34 25.36 -7.94
C ASN A 68 -7.11 25.22 -6.42
N ALA A 69 -5.93 24.73 -6.02
CA ALA A 69 -5.49 24.84 -4.63
C ALA A 69 -5.20 26.31 -4.26
N VAL A 70 -6.09 26.93 -3.50
CA VAL A 70 -5.86 28.17 -2.76
C VAL A 70 -4.93 27.88 -1.57
N ASP A 71 -3.93 28.73 -1.40
CA ASP A 71 -2.92 28.66 -0.34
C ASP A 71 -3.57 28.86 1.04
N MET A 72 -3.46 27.85 1.91
CA MET A 72 -3.86 27.94 3.30
C MET A 72 -2.68 27.57 4.21
N ALA A 73 -2.15 28.60 4.86
CA ALA A 73 -1.12 28.47 5.87
C ALA A 73 -1.71 27.88 7.16
N LEU A 74 -1.28 26.67 7.52
CA LEU A 74 -1.38 26.15 8.89
C LEU A 74 0.03 25.77 9.36
N GLY A 75 0.43 26.32 10.51
CA GLY A 75 1.74 26.14 11.13
C GLY A 75 1.81 24.94 12.09
N GLY A 76 3.04 24.56 12.46
CA GLY A 76 3.35 23.96 13.75
C GLY A 76 3.76 22.48 13.79
N SER A 77 5.01 22.28 14.22
CA SER A 77 5.73 21.09 14.67
C SER A 77 6.19 20.04 13.64
N THR A 78 7.52 19.93 13.55
CA THR A 78 8.26 18.94 12.79
C THR A 78 8.84 17.94 13.78
N ASP A 79 8.17 16.80 13.99
CA ASP A 79 8.77 15.64 14.65
C ASP A 79 8.19 14.34 14.08
N GLN A 80 9.13 13.47 13.68
CA GLN A 80 9.06 12.04 13.37
C GLN A 80 7.87 11.51 12.53
N THR A 81 8.10 11.18 11.26
CA THR A 81 7.10 10.49 10.41
C THR A 81 7.65 9.26 9.67
N GLY A 82 6.74 8.41 9.19
CA GLY A 82 6.95 7.15 8.46
C GLY A 82 6.53 5.92 9.26
N LEU A 83 5.24 5.56 9.36
CA LEU A 83 4.82 4.41 10.17
C LEU A 83 5.20 3.07 9.54
N TYR A 84 4.60 2.70 8.41
CA TYR A 84 4.87 1.43 7.74
C TYR A 84 5.64 1.62 6.43
N PHE A 85 6.76 0.90 6.29
CA PHE A 85 7.56 0.90 5.08
C PHE A 85 8.03 -0.51 4.72
N THR A 86 8.35 -0.69 3.46
CA THR A 86 8.91 -1.92 2.90
C THR A 86 10.16 -1.62 2.08
N LYS A 87 10.84 -2.67 1.63
CA LYS A 87 12.03 -2.60 0.80
C LYS A 87 11.74 -3.20 -0.58
N LEU A 88 12.03 -2.46 -1.64
CA LEU A 88 11.84 -2.89 -3.02
C LEU A 88 13.12 -2.69 -3.83
N GLY A 89 13.50 -3.69 -4.62
CA GLY A 89 14.62 -3.58 -5.55
C GLY A 89 14.19 -2.88 -6.84
N ILE A 90 14.97 -1.93 -7.35
CA ILE A 90 14.71 -1.25 -8.63
C ILE A 90 15.98 -1.25 -9.49
N GLY A 91 15.80 -1.51 -10.78
CA GLY A 91 16.82 -1.44 -11.82
C GLY A 91 17.55 -2.74 -12.11
N ASN A 92 18.43 -2.70 -13.10
CA ASN A 92 19.32 -3.79 -13.45
C ASN A 92 20.77 -3.30 -13.68
N PRO A 93 21.71 -3.50 -12.73
CA PRO A 93 21.55 -4.26 -11.49
C PRO A 93 20.57 -3.59 -10.49
N SER A 94 19.94 -4.42 -9.65
CA SER A 94 18.92 -3.99 -8.69
C SER A 94 19.53 -3.32 -7.46
N HIS A 95 18.93 -2.20 -7.04
CA HIS A 95 19.25 -1.49 -5.81
C HIS A 95 18.02 -1.42 -4.89
N ASP A 96 18.24 -1.56 -3.58
CA ASP A 96 17.16 -1.54 -2.59
C ASP A 96 16.73 -0.11 -2.23
N TYR A 97 15.42 0.14 -2.24
CA TYR A 97 14.80 1.40 -1.83
C TYR A 97 13.77 1.16 -0.72
N TYR A 98 13.76 2.02 0.29
CA TYR A 98 12.79 1.97 1.38
C TYR A 98 11.58 2.81 1.03
N LEU A 99 10.43 2.15 0.89
CA LEU A 99 9.20 2.75 0.38
C LEU A 99 8.11 2.64 1.42
N GLN A 100 7.44 3.75 1.69
CA GLN A 100 6.24 3.74 2.50
C GLN A 100 5.10 3.08 1.72
N VAL A 101 4.33 2.23 2.40
CA VAL A 101 3.14 1.58 1.82
C VAL A 101 1.89 2.42 2.10
N ASP A 102 1.07 2.64 1.08
CA ASP A 102 -0.01 3.63 1.17
C ASP A 102 -1.23 3.24 0.31
N THR A 103 -2.31 2.76 0.94
CA THR A 103 -3.56 2.42 0.24
C THR A 103 -4.41 3.65 -0.13
N GLY A 104 -4.06 4.84 0.34
CA GLY A 104 -4.75 6.10 0.04
C GLY A 104 -4.19 6.86 -1.16
N SER A 105 -3.21 6.32 -1.91
CA SER A 105 -2.64 6.95 -3.12
C SER A 105 -2.41 5.97 -4.26
N ASN A 106 -2.31 6.52 -5.47
CA ASN A 106 -1.99 5.78 -6.68
C ASN A 106 -0.49 5.69 -6.98
N LEU A 107 0.26 6.78 -6.83
CA LEU A 107 1.61 6.87 -7.41
C LEU A 107 2.67 6.12 -6.59
N PHE A 108 3.35 5.17 -7.24
CA PHE A 108 4.69 4.72 -6.84
C PHE A 108 5.73 5.73 -7.32
N TRP A 109 6.55 6.29 -6.42
CA TRP A 109 7.65 7.19 -6.76
C TRP A 109 8.87 7.03 -5.85
N VAL A 110 10.04 7.41 -6.33
CA VAL A 110 11.31 7.44 -5.60
C VAL A 110 12.07 8.75 -5.85
N SER A 111 12.89 9.17 -4.89
CA SER A 111 13.80 10.29 -5.08
C SER A 111 14.92 9.92 -6.06
N CYS A 112 15.14 10.76 -7.08
CA CYS A 112 16.11 10.50 -8.14
C CYS A 112 17.42 11.25 -7.98
N ALA A 113 18.47 10.76 -8.63
CA ALA A 113 19.82 11.32 -8.52
C ALA A 113 19.88 12.79 -8.97
N GLU A 114 19.07 13.17 -9.96
CA GLU A 114 18.98 14.55 -10.44
C GLU A 114 18.34 15.51 -9.44
N CYS A 115 17.68 15.00 -8.40
CA CYS A 115 17.06 15.81 -7.36
C CYS A 115 18.09 16.64 -6.57
N GLY A 116 19.31 16.11 -6.42
CA GLY A 116 20.39 16.79 -5.69
C GLY A 116 19.94 17.25 -4.31
N LYS A 117 19.99 18.57 -4.06
CA LYS A 117 19.59 19.19 -2.78
C LYS A 117 18.07 19.32 -2.59
N GLY A 118 17.27 18.97 -3.60
CA GLY A 118 15.81 18.99 -3.52
C GLY A 118 15.20 17.74 -2.88
N CYS A 119 16.03 16.77 -2.48
CA CYS A 119 15.62 15.51 -1.85
C CYS A 119 16.54 15.20 -0.66
N PRO A 120 16.07 14.41 0.31
CA PRO A 120 16.88 14.00 1.44
C PRO A 120 17.91 12.95 0.99
N ASP A 121 19.15 13.06 1.48
CA ASP A 121 20.23 12.11 1.23
C ASP A 121 20.47 11.15 2.40
N ARG A 122 19.74 11.34 3.51
CA ARG A 122 19.84 10.55 4.73
C ARG A 122 18.47 10.39 5.38
N SER A 123 18.25 9.22 5.95
CA SER A 123 17.14 8.93 6.83
C SER A 123 17.66 8.66 8.24
N GLU A 124 17.35 9.53 9.18
CA GLU A 124 17.54 9.27 10.61
C GLU A 124 16.52 8.26 11.13
N LEU A 125 15.35 8.15 10.46
CA LEU A 125 14.29 7.19 10.74
C LEU A 125 14.81 5.73 10.69
N ILE A 126 15.48 5.34 9.61
CA ILE A 126 16.06 3.99 9.46
C ILE A 126 17.58 3.98 9.70
N GLY A 127 18.17 5.11 10.07
CA GLY A 127 19.60 5.23 10.39
C GLY A 127 20.56 5.01 9.21
N VAL A 128 20.07 5.12 7.97
CA VAL A 128 20.87 4.84 6.75
C VAL A 128 20.93 6.04 5.80
N LYS A 129 21.97 6.04 4.96
CA LYS A 129 22.04 6.94 3.80
C LYS A 129 21.00 6.52 2.77
N LEU A 130 20.21 7.47 2.27
CA LEU A 130 19.28 7.20 1.18
C LEU A 130 20.05 7.31 -0.13
N THR A 131 20.14 6.20 -0.85
CA THR A 131 20.68 6.20 -2.21
C THR A 131 19.56 6.64 -3.16
N PRO A 132 19.69 7.76 -3.88
CA PRO A 132 18.69 8.15 -4.86
C PRO A 132 18.71 7.19 -6.06
N TYR A 133 17.58 7.05 -6.74
CA TYR A 133 17.50 6.26 -7.96
C TYR A 133 18.27 6.96 -9.09
N ASP A 134 19.29 6.30 -9.63
CA ASP A 134 20.02 6.76 -10.80
C ASP A 134 19.61 5.94 -12.03
N ARG A 135 18.89 6.59 -12.93
CA ARG A 135 18.48 5.96 -14.19
C ARG A 135 19.65 5.48 -15.04
N ASN A 136 20.82 6.13 -14.95
CA ASN A 136 21.99 5.77 -15.75
C ASN A 136 22.72 4.55 -15.19
N SER A 137 22.46 4.17 -13.94
CA SER A 137 23.01 2.95 -13.35
C SER A 137 22.20 1.70 -13.66
N SER A 138 21.02 1.84 -14.29
CA SER A 138 20.14 0.74 -14.65
C SER A 138 20.05 0.56 -16.17
N SER A 139 20.40 -0.64 -16.64
CA SER A 139 20.32 -1.01 -18.07
C SER A 139 18.88 -1.17 -18.60
N THR A 140 17.90 -1.25 -17.71
CA THR A 140 16.47 -1.44 -18.03
C THR A 140 15.66 -0.14 -17.92
N SER A 141 16.28 0.94 -17.45
CA SER A 141 15.63 2.24 -17.29
C SER A 141 15.28 2.89 -18.63
N LYS A 142 14.04 3.37 -18.75
CA LYS A 142 13.54 4.15 -19.89
C LYS A 142 12.69 5.31 -19.39
N VAL A 143 12.98 6.52 -19.88
CA VAL A 143 12.11 7.67 -19.62
C VAL A 143 10.78 7.48 -20.33
N VAL A 144 9.69 7.80 -19.65
CA VAL A 144 8.35 7.87 -20.25
C VAL A 144 8.18 9.25 -20.85
N SER A 145 7.86 9.27 -22.14
CA SER A 145 7.59 10.45 -22.93
C SER A 145 6.10 10.79 -22.92
N CYS A 146 5.75 12.02 -23.24
CA CYS A 146 4.34 12.42 -23.31
C CYS A 146 3.57 11.76 -24.46
N GLY A 147 4.27 11.21 -25.46
CA GLY A 147 3.68 10.40 -26.52
C GLY A 147 3.38 8.94 -26.14
N ASP A 148 3.86 8.46 -24.99
CA ASP A 148 3.61 7.09 -24.55
C ASP A 148 2.19 6.92 -24.01
N ASP A 149 1.59 5.74 -24.24
CA ASP A 149 0.23 5.39 -23.81
C ASP A 149 -0.03 5.63 -22.31
N PHE A 150 1.00 5.41 -21.47
CA PHE A 150 0.91 5.69 -20.05
C PHE A 150 0.64 7.17 -19.77
N CYS A 151 1.35 8.07 -20.45
CA CYS A 151 1.21 9.51 -20.23
C CYS A 151 -0.10 10.08 -20.78
N THR A 152 -0.71 9.39 -21.74
CA THR A 152 -1.99 9.78 -22.37
C THR A 152 -3.21 9.15 -21.71
N SER A 153 -3.00 8.32 -20.69
CA SER A 153 -4.07 7.70 -19.90
C SER A 153 -4.88 8.76 -19.13
N PRO A 154 -6.22 8.61 -19.01
CA PRO A 154 -7.06 9.52 -18.23
C PRO A 154 -6.61 9.70 -16.77
N SER A 155 -5.97 8.68 -16.20
CA SER A 155 -5.41 8.69 -14.85
C SER A 155 -4.18 9.59 -14.70
N VAL A 156 -3.40 9.75 -15.79
CA VAL A 156 -2.20 10.59 -15.83
C VAL A 156 -2.61 11.90 -16.48
N LYS A 157 -3.31 12.75 -15.70
CA LYS A 157 -3.84 14.03 -16.22
C LYS A 157 -2.69 14.89 -16.75
N HIS A 158 -2.79 15.24 -18.03
CA HIS A 158 -1.85 16.10 -18.73
C HIS A 158 -1.73 17.48 -18.09
N ILE A 159 -0.48 17.93 -17.89
CA ILE A 159 -0.12 19.32 -18.14
C ILE A 159 -0.46 19.55 -19.63
N SER A 160 -1.47 20.37 -19.90
CA SER A 160 -2.16 20.49 -21.21
C SER A 160 -1.30 20.98 -22.40
N ASP A 161 0.03 21.03 -22.26
CA ASP A 161 0.96 21.60 -23.24
C ASP A 161 2.24 20.75 -23.46
N CYS A 162 2.24 19.46 -23.11
CA CYS A 162 3.42 18.60 -23.29
C CYS A 162 3.57 18.08 -24.74
N LYS A 163 4.76 18.22 -25.34
CA LYS A 163 5.07 17.66 -26.67
C LYS A 163 5.40 16.16 -26.61
N PRO A 164 5.14 15.37 -27.67
CA PRO A 164 5.33 13.92 -27.62
C PRO A 164 6.70 13.42 -27.18
N ASP A 165 7.77 14.16 -27.50
CA ASP A 165 9.16 13.83 -27.17
C ASP A 165 9.63 14.39 -25.80
N GLU A 166 8.82 15.23 -25.16
CA GLU A 166 9.09 15.74 -23.83
C GLU A 166 8.82 14.67 -22.76
N LYS A 167 9.45 14.84 -21.59
CA LYS A 167 9.26 13.93 -20.45
C LYS A 167 7.83 14.03 -19.95
N CYS A 168 7.22 12.89 -19.67
CA CYS A 168 5.94 12.84 -18.97
C CYS A 168 6.16 13.28 -17.51
N ASN A 169 5.83 14.53 -17.19
CA ASN A 169 6.02 15.09 -15.86
C ASN A 169 4.82 14.79 -14.95
N TYR A 170 5.08 14.71 -13.66
CA TYR A 170 4.04 14.68 -12.64
C TYR A 170 4.28 15.75 -11.59
N HIS A 171 3.18 16.25 -11.04
CA HIS A 171 3.18 17.11 -9.87
C HIS A 171 2.08 16.61 -8.95
N LEU A 172 2.47 16.14 -7.77
CA LEU A 172 1.55 15.74 -6.73
C LEU A 172 1.73 16.65 -5.54
N GLN A 173 0.62 17.22 -5.10
CA GLN A 173 0.54 17.92 -3.83
C GLN A 173 -0.18 17.02 -2.83
N TYR A 174 0.48 16.80 -1.70
CA TYR A 174 -0.16 16.32 -0.48
C TYR A 174 -0.56 17.56 0.37
N VAL A 175 -1.41 17.40 1.37
CA VAL A 175 -2.11 18.45 2.12
C VAL A 175 -1.14 18.99 3.13
N GLY A 176 -1.27 20.29 3.38
CA GLY A 176 -0.18 21.07 3.92
C GLY A 176 0.82 21.41 2.82
N LYS A 177 2.11 21.17 3.08
CA LYS A 177 3.23 21.73 2.29
C LYS A 177 4.05 20.68 1.56
N ASP A 178 3.65 19.41 1.64
CA ASP A 178 4.39 18.30 1.06
C ASP A 178 4.01 18.17 -0.42
N LYS A 179 5.01 18.25 -1.29
CA LYS A 179 4.83 18.13 -2.73
C LYS A 179 5.92 17.23 -3.25
N THR A 180 5.55 16.42 -4.22
CA THR A 180 6.51 15.64 -5.01
C THR A 180 6.30 15.95 -6.48
N SER A 181 7.39 16.25 -7.17
CA SER A 181 7.34 16.47 -8.61
C SER A 181 8.56 15.91 -9.29
N GLY A 182 8.38 15.55 -10.55
CA GLY A 182 9.41 14.96 -11.37
C GLY A 182 8.82 14.44 -12.66
N TYR A 183 9.32 13.31 -13.12
CA TYR A 183 8.90 12.69 -14.37
C TYR A 183 8.78 11.18 -14.25
N TYR A 184 8.02 10.55 -15.12
CA TYR A 184 7.84 9.11 -15.10
C TYR A 184 9.00 8.37 -15.78
N VAL A 185 9.40 7.27 -15.16
CA VAL A 185 10.40 6.33 -15.67
C VAL A 185 9.83 4.93 -15.61
N LYS A 186 10.11 4.14 -16.64
CA LYS A 186 9.88 2.70 -16.68
C LYS A 186 11.18 1.99 -16.33
N ASP A 187 11.15 1.11 -15.34
CA ASP A 187 12.28 0.25 -15.02
C ASP A 187 11.78 -1.09 -14.46
N ASP A 188 12.69 -2.04 -14.29
CA ASP A 188 12.39 -3.31 -13.65
C ASP A 188 12.39 -3.14 -12.12
N VAL A 189 11.36 -3.66 -11.47
CA VAL A 189 11.29 -3.84 -10.03
C VAL A 189 11.48 -5.30 -9.68
N GLN A 190 12.24 -5.56 -8.62
CA GLN A 190 12.52 -6.88 -8.09
C GLN A 190 11.72 -7.09 -6.80
N PHE A 191 10.95 -8.17 -6.79
CA PHE A 191 10.06 -8.54 -5.70
C PHE A 191 10.23 -10.00 -5.31
N GLN A 192 9.72 -10.36 -4.13
CA GLN A 192 9.80 -11.71 -3.59
C GLN A 192 8.50 -12.46 -3.91
N LYS A 193 8.58 -13.46 -4.80
CA LYS A 193 7.47 -14.39 -5.09
C LYS A 193 7.50 -15.53 -4.09
N VAL A 194 6.34 -15.88 -3.53
CA VAL A 194 6.20 -17.06 -2.67
C VAL A 194 6.46 -18.32 -3.50
N SER A 195 7.42 -19.13 -3.06
CA SER A 195 7.87 -20.33 -3.77
C SER A 195 7.69 -21.61 -2.94
N GLY A 196 7.22 -21.48 -1.69
CA GLY A 196 6.99 -22.56 -0.76
C GLY A 196 6.62 -22.02 0.62
N ASN A 197 6.35 -22.92 1.57
CA ASN A 197 6.10 -22.53 2.96
C ASN A 197 7.29 -21.78 3.54
N PHE A 198 7.08 -20.52 3.91
CA PHE A 198 8.09 -19.60 4.43
C PHE A 198 9.28 -19.41 3.48
N GLN A 199 9.08 -19.64 2.18
CA GLN A 199 10.11 -19.52 1.16
C GLN A 199 9.69 -18.52 0.11
N THR A 200 10.67 -17.73 -0.30
CA THR A 200 10.51 -16.76 -1.38
C THR A 200 11.64 -16.90 -2.40
N SER A 201 11.32 -16.64 -3.65
CA SER A 201 12.28 -16.52 -4.74
C SER A 201 12.16 -15.14 -5.38
N SER A 202 13.31 -14.55 -5.69
CA SER A 202 13.36 -13.29 -6.41
C SER A 202 12.77 -13.43 -7.82
N THR A 203 11.96 -12.46 -8.20
CA THR A 203 11.38 -12.31 -9.54
C THR A 203 11.28 -10.82 -9.85
N SER A 204 11.01 -10.48 -11.10
CA SER A 204 10.94 -9.10 -11.54
C SER A 204 9.76 -8.82 -12.49
N GLY A 205 9.41 -7.54 -12.57
CA GLY A 205 8.41 -7.01 -13.48
C GLY A 205 8.75 -5.57 -13.82
N SER A 206 8.39 -5.15 -15.03
CA SER A 206 8.62 -3.77 -15.47
C SER A 206 7.44 -2.90 -15.08
N VAL A 207 7.70 -1.78 -14.41
CA VAL A 207 6.68 -0.84 -13.94
C VAL A 207 7.11 0.59 -14.22
N ILE A 208 6.12 1.45 -14.40
CA ILE A 208 6.27 2.89 -14.54
C ILE A 208 6.04 3.54 -13.17
N PHE A 209 6.98 4.38 -12.75
CA PHE A 209 6.95 5.07 -11.47
C PHE A 209 7.50 6.49 -11.59
N GLY A 210 7.18 7.32 -10.59
CA GLY A 210 7.66 8.69 -10.50
C GLY A 210 9.13 8.75 -10.10
N CYS A 211 9.93 9.39 -10.94
CA CYS A 211 11.29 9.81 -10.63
C CYS A 211 11.26 11.24 -10.08
N GLY A 212 11.28 11.36 -8.75
CA GLY A 212 11.12 12.62 -8.04
C GLY A 212 12.38 13.48 -8.08
N THR A 213 12.25 14.68 -8.64
CA THR A 213 13.33 15.67 -8.76
C THR A 213 13.18 16.83 -7.78
N GLN A 214 12.07 16.90 -7.06
CA GLN A 214 11.85 17.86 -5.98
C GLN A 214 10.86 17.28 -4.97
N GLN A 215 11.26 17.32 -3.69
CA GLN A 215 10.40 17.03 -2.55
C GLN A 215 10.33 18.26 -1.65
N SER A 216 9.14 18.56 -1.13
CA SER A 216 8.96 19.64 -0.15
C SER A 216 8.36 19.12 1.15
N GLY A 217 8.49 19.94 2.19
CA GLY A 217 8.00 19.67 3.53
C GLY A 217 8.66 18.44 4.16
N VAL A 218 7.89 17.57 4.82
CA VAL A 218 8.44 16.48 5.65
C VAL A 218 9.09 15.37 4.82
N MET A 219 8.73 15.25 3.54
CA MET A 219 9.42 14.37 2.60
C MET A 219 10.89 14.74 2.37
N ASN A 220 11.31 15.94 2.77
CA ASN A 220 12.70 16.41 2.75
C ASN A 220 13.31 16.56 4.15
N ASP A 221 12.59 16.18 5.22
CA ASP A 221 13.10 16.19 6.60
C ASP A 221 13.87 14.89 6.87
N PRO A 222 15.18 14.94 7.20
CA PRO A 222 15.98 13.75 7.49
C PRO A 222 15.39 12.83 8.58
N ARG A 223 14.60 13.37 9.52
CA ARG A 223 13.95 12.59 10.60
C ARG A 223 12.82 11.68 10.13
N ALA A 224 12.35 11.90 8.91
CA ALA A 224 11.16 11.30 8.31
C ALA A 224 11.43 10.70 6.94
N ALA A 225 12.51 11.14 6.30
CA ALA A 225 12.86 10.77 4.95
C ALA A 225 12.96 9.26 4.75
N ILE A 226 12.47 8.81 3.61
CA ILE A 226 12.62 7.47 3.06
C ILE A 226 12.89 7.62 1.55
N SER A 227 13.18 6.53 0.85
CA SER A 227 13.50 6.60 -0.58
C SER A 227 12.32 7.07 -1.43
N GLY A 228 11.10 6.78 -1.00
CA GLY A 228 9.87 7.12 -1.72
C GLY A 228 8.63 6.47 -1.13
N LEU A 229 7.59 6.34 -1.94
CA LEU A 229 6.28 5.84 -1.55
C LEU A 229 5.74 4.90 -2.62
N ILE A 230 5.07 3.83 -2.23
CA ILE A 230 4.33 2.93 -3.11
C ILE A 230 2.82 3.02 -2.83
N GLY A 231 2.10 3.58 -3.80
CA GLY A 231 0.65 3.71 -3.79
C GLY A 231 -0.06 2.40 -4.16
N PHE A 232 -1.12 2.09 -3.44
CA PHE A 232 -1.96 0.90 -3.59
C PHE A 232 -3.44 1.23 -3.73
N ASP A 233 -3.85 2.45 -4.10
CA ASP A 233 -5.25 2.73 -4.40
C ASP A 233 -5.75 1.95 -5.66
N ARG A 234 -6.98 2.24 -6.09
CA ARG A 234 -7.66 1.51 -7.17
C ARG A 234 -7.35 2.05 -8.57
N ASP A 235 -6.45 3.03 -8.70
CA ASP A 235 -6.09 3.60 -9.99
C ASP A 235 -5.30 2.60 -10.86
N ASN A 236 -5.44 2.71 -12.17
CA ASN A 236 -4.72 1.88 -13.14
C ASN A 236 -3.21 2.19 -13.19
N ILE A 237 -2.77 3.32 -12.64
CA ILE A 237 -1.34 3.69 -12.63
C ILE A 237 -0.57 3.08 -11.46
N THR A 238 -1.23 2.42 -10.50
CA THR A 238 -0.53 1.81 -9.36
C THR A 238 0.39 0.68 -9.81
N MET A 239 1.41 0.37 -9.01
CA MET A 239 2.31 -0.76 -9.30
C MET A 239 1.53 -2.08 -9.42
N LEU A 240 0.54 -2.29 -8.54
CA LEU A 240 -0.31 -3.46 -8.55
C LEU A 240 -1.09 -3.58 -9.86
N SER A 241 -1.79 -2.52 -10.27
CA SER A 241 -2.58 -2.49 -11.51
C SER A 241 -1.71 -2.76 -12.74
N GLN A 242 -0.50 -2.18 -12.80
CA GLN A 242 0.45 -2.42 -13.89
C GLN A 242 0.94 -3.86 -13.95
N LEU A 243 1.31 -4.46 -12.80
CA LEU A 243 1.74 -5.85 -12.74
C LEU A 243 0.60 -6.83 -13.06
N ALA A 244 -0.62 -6.52 -12.60
CA ALA A 244 -1.81 -7.31 -12.89
C ALA A 244 -2.19 -7.25 -14.37
N ALA A 245 -2.14 -6.07 -14.99
CA ALA A 245 -2.35 -5.90 -16.44
C ALA A 245 -1.30 -6.65 -17.27
N ALA A 246 -0.07 -6.79 -16.76
CA ALA A 246 0.99 -7.61 -17.36
C ALA A 246 0.84 -9.12 -17.05
N GLY A 247 -0.20 -9.53 -16.32
CA GLY A 247 -0.44 -10.91 -15.91
C GLY A 247 0.60 -11.48 -14.95
N LYS A 248 1.38 -10.62 -14.28
CA LYS A 248 2.41 -11.05 -13.32
C LYS A 248 1.84 -11.42 -11.96
N VAL A 249 0.72 -10.81 -11.59
CA VAL A 249 0.07 -10.98 -10.28
C VAL A 249 -1.44 -10.87 -10.44
N ARG A 250 -2.19 -11.33 -9.44
CA ARG A 250 -3.63 -11.05 -9.33
C ARG A 250 -3.86 -9.58 -9.02
N ASN A 251 -5.00 -9.04 -9.44
CA ASN A 251 -5.40 -7.69 -9.04
C ASN A 251 -6.07 -7.71 -7.66
N LYS A 252 -5.33 -8.17 -6.66
CA LYS A 252 -5.75 -8.17 -5.26
C LYS A 252 -4.55 -8.28 -4.35
N PHE A 253 -4.68 -7.73 -3.15
CA PHE A 253 -3.63 -7.80 -2.15
C PHE A 253 -4.23 -7.80 -0.75
N ALA A 254 -3.40 -8.08 0.23
CA ALA A 254 -3.75 -8.08 1.62
C ALA A 254 -2.62 -7.48 2.45
N HIS A 255 -2.99 -6.89 3.59
CA HIS A 255 -2.04 -6.48 4.61
C HIS A 255 -2.51 -6.94 5.98
N CYS A 256 -1.54 -7.27 6.83
CA CYS A 256 -1.75 -7.47 8.27
C CYS A 256 -0.65 -6.72 8.99
N LEU A 257 -1.02 -5.64 9.68
CA LEU A 257 -0.09 -4.73 10.33
C LEU A 257 -0.19 -4.90 11.85
N ASP A 258 0.96 -5.15 12.51
CA ASP A 258 1.09 -5.07 13.96
C ASP A 258 1.56 -3.68 14.34
N SER A 259 0.75 -2.96 15.10
CA SER A 259 1.08 -1.62 15.60
C SER A 259 1.42 -1.62 17.10
N THR A 260 1.48 -2.77 17.76
CA THR A 260 1.46 -2.84 19.24
C THR A 260 2.84 -3.09 19.85
N LYS A 261 3.60 -4.11 19.41
CA LYS A 261 4.79 -4.57 20.17
C LYS A 261 6.10 -4.70 19.40
N LEU A 262 6.07 -5.35 18.24
CA LEU A 262 7.27 -5.52 17.42
C LEU A 262 7.28 -4.51 16.27
N GLY A 263 6.09 -4.07 15.87
CA GLY A 263 5.94 -3.30 14.66
C GLY A 263 6.15 -4.16 13.41
N GLY A 264 5.61 -3.69 12.29
CA GLY A 264 5.74 -4.36 11.01
C GLY A 264 4.54 -5.25 10.68
N GLY A 265 4.74 -6.23 9.82
CA GLY A 265 3.65 -7.09 9.37
C GLY A 265 3.89 -7.70 8.00
N ILE A 266 2.82 -8.22 7.43
CA ILE A 266 2.82 -8.91 6.14
C ILE A 266 2.06 -8.05 5.14
N TRP A 267 2.67 -7.83 3.96
CA TRP A 267 1.97 -7.36 2.78
C TRP A 267 2.05 -8.44 1.72
N ALA A 268 0.91 -8.92 1.21
CA ALA A 268 0.84 -9.99 0.25
C ALA A 268 0.00 -9.57 -0.96
N ILE A 269 0.55 -9.65 -2.17
CA ILE A 269 -0.19 -9.53 -3.42
C ILE A 269 -0.58 -10.94 -3.86
N GLY A 270 -1.86 -11.16 -4.16
CA GLY A 270 -2.38 -12.48 -4.51
C GLY A 270 -3.55 -12.95 -3.63
N GLU A 271 -3.94 -14.22 -3.80
CA GLU A 271 -5.11 -14.79 -3.12
C GLU A 271 -4.72 -15.30 -1.72
N VAL A 272 -5.23 -14.64 -0.67
CA VAL A 272 -5.12 -15.15 0.70
C VAL A 272 -6.25 -16.13 0.99
N VAL A 273 -5.89 -17.35 1.39
CA VAL A 273 -6.84 -18.44 1.66
C VAL A 273 -7.02 -18.74 3.14
N GLU A 274 -6.03 -18.43 3.97
CA GLU A 274 -6.13 -18.53 5.43
C GLU A 274 -5.49 -17.32 6.15
N PRO A 275 -6.15 -16.79 7.20
CA PRO A 275 -7.50 -17.13 7.66
C PRO A 275 -8.58 -16.72 6.64
N LYS A 276 -9.75 -17.38 6.71
CA LYS A 276 -10.90 -17.00 5.90
C LYS A 276 -11.41 -15.63 6.33
N MET A 277 -11.77 -14.79 5.37
CA MET A 277 -12.38 -13.49 5.66
C MET A 277 -13.71 -13.70 6.40
N MET A 278 -13.85 -13.05 7.55
CA MET A 278 -15.06 -13.12 8.38
C MET A 278 -16.08 -12.07 7.95
N HIS A 279 -15.59 -10.93 7.47
CA HIS A 279 -16.39 -9.80 7.05
C HIS A 279 -15.99 -9.38 5.64
N THR A 280 -16.99 -9.04 4.83
CA THR A 280 -16.78 -8.57 3.46
C THR A 280 -17.83 -7.51 3.11
N SER A 281 -17.39 -6.35 2.64
CA SER A 281 -18.25 -5.29 2.16
C SER A 281 -17.91 -4.95 0.70
N PRO A 282 -18.91 -4.75 -0.18
CA PRO A 282 -18.66 -4.25 -1.52
C PRO A 282 -18.03 -2.85 -1.47
N MET A 283 -17.06 -2.63 -2.34
CA MET A 283 -16.50 -1.30 -2.58
C MET A 283 -17.49 -0.46 -3.40
N VAL A 284 -17.50 0.85 -3.17
CA VAL A 284 -18.28 1.79 -3.99
C VAL A 284 -17.67 1.83 -5.41
N PRO A 285 -18.47 1.63 -6.47
CA PRO A 285 -17.97 1.69 -7.85
C PRO A 285 -17.42 3.08 -8.22
N ASN A 286 -16.56 3.13 -9.24
CA ASN A 286 -16.04 4.39 -9.82
C ASN A 286 -15.34 5.34 -8.83
N GLN A 287 -14.82 4.80 -7.73
CA GLN A 287 -13.97 5.52 -6.78
C GLN A 287 -12.53 5.03 -6.93
N THR A 288 -11.56 5.94 -6.84
CA THR A 288 -10.15 5.56 -6.78
C THR A 288 -9.75 5.03 -5.40
N ARG A 289 -10.50 5.40 -4.36
CA ARG A 289 -10.30 4.96 -2.98
C ARG A 289 -11.10 3.70 -2.64
N TYR A 290 -10.67 2.99 -1.59
CA TYR A 290 -11.33 1.80 -1.04
C TYR A 290 -12.59 2.14 -0.23
N ASN A 291 -13.49 2.89 -0.86
CA ASN A 291 -14.72 3.39 -0.25
C ASN A 291 -15.69 2.24 0.00
N ILE A 292 -16.23 2.16 1.20
CA ILE A 292 -17.28 1.23 1.63
C ILE A 292 -18.34 2.01 2.41
N VAL A 293 -19.58 1.53 2.36
CA VAL A 293 -20.74 2.23 2.95
C VAL A 293 -20.91 1.84 4.41
N VAL A 294 -20.98 2.83 5.30
CA VAL A 294 -21.28 2.66 6.72
C VAL A 294 -22.79 2.71 6.94
N GLU A 295 -23.33 1.64 7.51
CA GLU A 295 -24.77 1.51 7.83
C GLU A 295 -25.06 1.81 9.31
N LYS A 296 -24.10 1.56 10.20
CA LYS A 296 -24.27 1.80 11.65
C LYS A 296 -22.94 2.05 12.34
N ILE A 297 -22.94 2.93 13.33
CA ILE A 297 -21.83 3.09 14.29
C ILE A 297 -22.38 2.89 15.71
N GLU A 298 -21.68 2.11 16.52
CA GLU A 298 -22.01 1.85 17.92
C GLU A 298 -20.80 2.13 18.81
N VAL A 299 -21.01 2.79 19.96
CA VAL A 299 -19.98 2.97 21.00
C VAL A 299 -20.48 2.24 22.25
N GLY A 300 -19.87 1.09 22.54
CA GLY A 300 -20.42 0.15 23.53
C GLY A 300 -21.80 -0.35 23.08
N SER A 301 -22.83 -0.13 23.89
CA SER A 301 -24.21 -0.46 23.55
C SER A 301 -24.96 0.66 22.83
N ASP A 302 -24.36 1.85 22.70
CA ASP A 302 -25.06 3.03 22.23
C ASP A 302 -24.88 3.23 20.72
N ALA A 303 -25.98 3.30 19.99
CA ALA A 303 -25.96 3.68 18.58
C ALA A 303 -25.64 5.18 18.42
N ILE A 304 -24.83 5.50 17.40
CA ILE A 304 -24.58 6.86 16.93
C ILE A 304 -25.53 7.17 15.77
N GLU A 305 -26.17 8.32 15.83
CA GLU A 305 -27.00 8.83 14.74
C GLU A 305 -26.09 9.22 13.56
N LEU A 306 -26.31 8.58 12.40
CA LEU A 306 -25.59 8.92 11.18
C LEU A 306 -26.22 10.19 10.58
N PRO A 307 -25.40 11.18 10.17
CA PRO A 307 -25.94 12.38 9.54
C PRO A 307 -26.57 12.03 8.19
N THR A 308 -27.83 12.40 7.98
CA THR A 308 -28.44 12.41 6.64
C THR A 308 -27.90 13.61 5.87
N SER A 309 -27.57 13.44 4.59
CA SER A 309 -27.15 14.58 3.78
C SER A 309 -28.34 15.54 3.68
N GLY A 310 -28.13 16.78 4.12
CA GLY A 310 -29.19 17.78 4.11
C GLY A 310 -29.39 18.31 2.71
N GLY A 311 -29.93 17.51 1.77
CA GLY A 311 -30.51 17.94 0.48
C GLY A 311 -29.82 19.12 -0.23
N GLY A 312 -28.49 19.15 -0.24
CA GLY A 312 -27.70 20.12 -0.97
C GLY A 312 -27.19 19.45 -2.23
N ASP A 313 -27.41 20.07 -3.39
CA ASP A 313 -26.90 19.63 -4.69
C ASP A 313 -25.38 19.42 -4.61
N LEU A 314 -24.96 18.20 -4.32
CA LEU A 314 -23.59 17.75 -4.50
C LEU A 314 -23.47 17.36 -5.97
N ASP A 315 -22.73 18.18 -6.70
CA ASP A 315 -22.41 18.04 -8.12
C ASP A 315 -22.03 16.58 -8.44
N GLU A 316 -22.50 16.06 -9.58
CA GLU A 316 -22.42 14.65 -10.06
C GLU A 316 -20.99 14.06 -10.18
N THR A 317 -19.98 14.76 -9.66
CA THR A 317 -18.55 14.39 -9.64
C THR A 317 -18.18 13.43 -8.51
N SER A 318 -19.00 13.33 -7.46
CA SER A 318 -18.88 12.26 -6.48
C SER A 318 -19.66 11.05 -6.99
N GLY A 319 -18.98 10.01 -7.46
CA GLY A 319 -19.60 8.77 -7.98
C GLY A 319 -20.42 7.95 -6.96
N SER A 320 -20.97 8.58 -5.92
CA SER A 320 -22.05 8.04 -5.10
C SER A 320 -23.38 8.33 -5.79
N SER A 321 -24.10 7.28 -6.16
CA SER A 321 -25.48 7.38 -6.66
C SER A 321 -26.50 7.74 -5.57
N ASP A 322 -26.06 7.97 -4.33
CA ASP A 322 -26.91 8.26 -3.18
C ASP A 322 -26.22 9.27 -2.23
N PRO A 323 -26.64 10.54 -2.23
CA PRO A 323 -26.02 11.57 -1.41
C PRO A 323 -26.16 11.29 0.11
N ASP A 324 -27.06 10.38 0.51
CA ASP A 324 -27.34 10.08 1.93
C ASP A 324 -26.43 8.99 2.54
N GLN A 325 -25.48 8.43 1.78
CA GLN A 325 -24.61 7.37 2.29
C GLN A 325 -23.36 7.92 2.97
N ILE A 326 -23.14 7.51 4.23
CA ILE A 326 -21.87 7.72 4.91
C ILE A 326 -20.84 6.73 4.37
N ILE A 327 -19.74 7.26 3.85
CA ILE A 327 -18.66 6.46 3.31
C ILE A 327 -17.53 6.38 4.33
N ALA A 328 -16.87 5.23 4.40
CA ALA A 328 -15.55 5.11 5.02
C ALA A 328 -14.57 4.52 4.00
N PHE A 329 -13.28 4.78 4.17
CA PHE A 329 -12.25 4.05 3.44
C PHE A 329 -11.06 3.70 4.33
N PHE A 330 -10.39 2.61 3.99
CA PHE A 330 -9.26 2.07 4.75
C PHE A 330 -7.96 2.63 4.17
N ASP A 331 -7.17 3.29 5.02
CA ASP A 331 -5.96 4.00 4.60
C ASP A 331 -4.76 3.64 5.48
N THR A 332 -3.88 2.75 4.99
CA THR A 332 -2.59 2.45 5.64
C THR A 332 -1.60 3.61 5.51
N GLY A 333 -1.90 4.56 4.62
CA GLY A 333 -1.27 5.86 4.57
C GLY A 333 -1.58 6.68 5.82
N THR A 334 -2.63 6.38 6.56
CA THR A 334 -3.08 7.20 7.69
C THR A 334 -2.93 6.44 9.00
N THR A 335 -2.53 7.10 10.08
CA THR A 335 -2.43 6.46 11.41
C THR A 335 -3.77 6.48 12.13
N LEU A 336 -4.28 7.69 12.37
CA LEU A 336 -5.42 7.97 13.23
C LEU A 336 -6.71 7.78 12.43
N ALA A 337 -7.83 7.63 13.12
CA ALA A 337 -9.13 7.68 12.47
C ALA A 337 -9.58 9.13 12.35
N HIS A 338 -10.00 9.57 11.16
CA HIS A 338 -10.54 10.92 10.98
C HIS A 338 -12.02 10.85 10.68
N LEU A 339 -12.78 11.64 11.42
CA LEU A 339 -14.23 11.61 11.43
C LEU A 339 -14.80 12.99 11.10
N PRO A 340 -15.89 13.06 10.33
CA PRO A 340 -16.66 14.28 10.18
C PRO A 340 -17.08 14.82 11.56
N PRO A 341 -17.12 16.16 11.77
CA PRO A 341 -17.50 16.78 13.04
C PRO A 341 -18.75 16.18 13.71
N LYS A 342 -19.80 15.92 12.91
CA LYS A 342 -21.09 15.37 13.36
C LYS A 342 -20.98 13.96 13.94
N LEU A 343 -19.96 13.19 13.57
CA LEU A 343 -19.68 11.85 14.09
C LEU A 343 -18.61 11.88 15.18
N HIS A 344 -17.56 12.69 15.01
CA HIS A 344 -16.44 12.82 15.95
C HIS A 344 -16.92 13.15 17.37
N GLU A 345 -17.69 14.22 17.51
CA GLU A 345 -18.12 14.75 18.81
C GLU A 345 -18.94 13.74 19.63
N PRO A 346 -20.02 13.12 19.10
CA PRO A 346 -20.78 12.13 19.86
C PRO A 346 -19.99 10.85 20.17
N ILE A 347 -19.11 10.40 19.27
CA ILE A 347 -18.27 9.22 19.49
C ILE A 347 -17.28 9.47 20.65
N VAL A 348 -16.47 10.53 20.55
CA VAL A 348 -15.46 10.85 21.57
C VAL A 348 -16.13 11.14 22.92
N LYS A 349 -17.26 11.87 22.92
CA LYS A 349 -18.02 12.13 24.15
C LYS A 349 -18.46 10.84 24.85
N LYS A 350 -18.99 9.86 24.11
CA LYS A 350 -19.42 8.57 24.68
C LYS A 350 -18.24 7.75 25.20
N ILE A 351 -17.11 7.72 24.47
CA ILE A 351 -15.89 7.03 24.92
C ILE A 351 -15.44 7.58 26.28
N LEU A 352 -15.29 8.90 26.37
CA LEU A 352 -14.74 9.56 27.56
C LEU A 352 -15.73 9.62 28.74
N ALA A 353 -17.05 9.57 28.49
CA ALA A 353 -18.06 9.53 29.54
C ALA A 353 -18.02 8.27 30.42
N THR A 354 -17.29 7.23 29.99
CA THR A 354 -17.17 5.96 30.73
C THR A 354 -16.42 6.10 32.05
N ASP A 355 -15.60 7.15 32.20
CA ASP A 355 -14.95 7.51 33.45
C ASP A 355 -15.02 9.02 33.70
N PRO A 356 -15.94 9.50 34.56
CA PRO A 356 -16.05 10.92 34.90
C PRO A 356 -14.88 11.42 35.75
N GLY A 357 -14.01 10.53 36.27
CA GLY A 357 -12.84 10.87 37.07
C GLY A 357 -11.58 11.12 36.26
N LEU A 358 -11.64 11.05 34.92
CA LEU A 358 -10.47 11.28 34.07
C LEU A 358 -9.90 12.68 34.25
N LYS A 359 -8.59 12.73 34.51
CA LYS A 359 -7.83 13.97 34.55
C LYS A 359 -7.23 14.19 33.18
N PHE A 360 -7.78 15.18 32.48
CA PHE A 360 -7.30 15.56 31.16
C PHE A 360 -6.09 16.46 31.26
N GLN A 361 -5.05 16.12 30.51
CA GLN A 361 -3.92 16.98 30.21
C GLN A 361 -4.17 17.60 28.84
N LYS A 362 -4.15 18.94 28.77
CA LYS A 362 -4.21 19.66 27.50
C LYS A 362 -2.79 19.80 26.96
N ASN A 363 -2.60 19.44 25.70
CA ASN A 363 -1.34 19.71 25.00
C ASN A 363 -1.27 21.21 24.61
N ASP A 364 -0.08 21.67 24.21
CA ASP A 364 0.24 23.08 23.92
C ASP A 364 -0.71 23.75 22.89
N ASP A 365 -1.33 22.98 22.01
CA ASP A 365 -2.28 23.48 20.99
C ASP A 365 -3.73 23.61 21.50
N GLY A 366 -4.05 23.18 22.73
CA GLY A 366 -5.35 23.35 23.38
C GLY A 366 -6.55 22.56 22.80
N GLU A 367 -6.38 21.90 21.65
CA GLU A 367 -7.42 21.21 20.90
C GLU A 367 -7.69 19.75 21.33
N TYR A 368 -6.79 19.13 22.12
CA TYR A 368 -6.84 17.69 22.43
C TYR A 368 -6.62 17.42 23.90
N SER A 369 -7.21 16.31 24.36
CA SER A 369 -7.19 15.90 25.76
C SER A 369 -6.71 14.46 25.86
N CYS A 370 -5.43 14.28 26.19
CA CYS A 370 -4.94 13.00 26.71
C CYS A 370 -5.32 12.92 28.20
N PHE A 371 -5.38 11.73 28.77
CA PHE A 371 -5.81 11.53 30.14
C PHE A 371 -4.90 10.56 30.89
N GLU A 372 -4.73 10.79 32.18
CA GLU A 372 -4.02 9.86 33.05
C GLU A 372 -4.84 8.59 33.26
N TYR A 373 -4.26 7.44 32.95
CA TYR A 373 -4.88 6.14 33.18
C TYR A 373 -3.82 5.04 33.37
N SER A 374 -3.95 4.27 34.45
CA SER A 374 -2.92 3.29 34.86
C SER A 374 -3.38 1.83 34.83
N LYS A 375 -4.64 1.57 34.51
CA LYS A 375 -5.20 0.21 34.42
C LYS A 375 -5.27 -0.26 32.97
N ASN A 376 -5.76 -1.48 32.76
CA ASN A 376 -6.03 -1.99 31.42
C ASN A 376 -7.18 -1.19 30.77
N VAL A 377 -6.92 -0.59 29.61
CA VAL A 377 -7.90 0.22 28.87
C VAL A 377 -9.11 -0.60 28.40
N ASP A 378 -8.93 -1.89 28.13
CA ASP A 378 -9.99 -2.78 27.66
C ASP A 378 -11.03 -3.12 28.73
N GLU A 379 -10.69 -2.94 30.01
CA GLU A 379 -11.62 -3.19 31.12
C GLU A 379 -12.61 -2.03 31.33
N LYS A 380 -12.29 -0.85 30.81
CA LYS A 380 -13.00 0.39 31.15
C LYS A 380 -13.56 1.12 29.96
N PHE A 381 -12.87 1.18 28.84
CA PHE A 381 -13.32 1.97 27.69
C PHE A 381 -14.15 1.11 26.72
N PRO A 382 -15.11 1.71 25.99
CA PRO A 382 -16.03 0.97 25.14
C PRO A 382 -15.43 0.61 23.79
N ILE A 383 -15.81 -0.54 23.25
CA ILE A 383 -15.52 -0.89 21.85
C ILE A 383 -16.30 0.05 20.93
N VAL A 384 -15.65 0.55 19.87
CA VAL A 384 -16.33 1.25 18.77
C VAL A 384 -16.54 0.27 17.63
N LYS A 385 -17.78 0.11 17.17
CA LYS A 385 -18.14 -0.84 16.13
C LYS A 385 -18.74 -0.12 14.93
N PHE A 386 -18.14 -0.32 13.76
CA PHE A 386 -18.69 0.08 12.47
C PHE A 386 -19.37 -1.13 11.83
N THR A 387 -20.60 -0.95 11.35
CA THR A 387 -21.31 -1.94 10.54
C THR A 387 -21.44 -1.40 9.12
N PHE A 388 -21.04 -2.21 8.16
CA PHE A 388 -21.10 -1.91 6.73
C PHE A 388 -22.09 -2.86 6.04
N LYS A 389 -22.26 -2.66 4.73
CA LYS A 389 -23.04 -3.56 3.87
C LYS A 389 -22.70 -5.03 4.10
N ASN A 390 -23.68 -5.90 3.86
CA ASN A 390 -23.65 -7.34 4.18
C ASN A 390 -23.50 -7.64 5.68
N SER A 391 -23.89 -6.70 6.56
CA SER A 391 -23.71 -6.84 8.01
C SER A 391 -22.25 -7.06 8.44
N ALA A 392 -21.30 -6.64 7.59
CA ALA A 392 -19.87 -6.73 7.85
C ALA A 392 -19.53 -5.78 9.01
N SER A 393 -18.89 -6.30 10.05
CA SER A 393 -18.62 -5.54 11.27
C SER A 393 -17.11 -5.35 11.46
N LEU A 394 -16.69 -4.13 11.78
CA LEU A 394 -15.34 -3.80 12.20
C LEU A 394 -15.39 -3.33 13.65
N TRP A 395 -14.75 -4.08 14.55
CA TRP A 395 -14.59 -3.72 15.95
C TRP A 395 -13.22 -3.07 16.14
N VAL A 396 -13.24 -1.88 16.72
CA VAL A 396 -12.06 -1.11 17.12
C VAL A 396 -12.03 -1.10 18.64
N TYR A 397 -11.14 -1.90 19.22
CA TYR A 397 -11.03 -2.09 20.66
C TYR A 397 -10.30 -0.91 21.33
N PRO A 398 -10.46 -0.72 22.65
CA PRO A 398 -9.74 0.31 23.38
C PRO A 398 -8.22 0.30 23.16
N HIS A 399 -7.56 -0.86 23.18
CA HIS A 399 -6.14 -0.96 22.85
C HIS A 399 -5.79 -0.61 21.39
N ASP A 400 -6.78 -0.63 20.48
CA ASP A 400 -6.58 -0.25 19.07
C ASP A 400 -6.62 1.26 18.90
N TYR A 401 -7.54 1.98 19.57
CA TYR A 401 -7.69 3.43 19.39
C TYR A 401 -7.08 4.27 20.52
N LEU A 402 -6.69 3.68 21.65
CA LEU A 402 -5.93 4.35 22.70
C LEU A 402 -4.45 4.00 22.60
N PHE A 403 -3.59 5.00 22.78
CA PHE A 403 -2.15 4.83 22.80
C PHE A 403 -1.53 5.70 23.88
N GLY A 404 -0.51 5.18 24.55
CA GLY A 404 0.11 5.82 25.71
C GLY A 404 1.52 6.31 25.42
N ASN A 405 1.86 7.47 25.98
CA ASN A 405 3.26 7.87 26.11
C ASN A 405 3.83 7.16 27.34
N VAL A 406 4.51 6.02 27.13
CA VAL A 406 5.05 5.16 28.20
C VAL A 406 5.98 5.93 29.16
N LYS A 407 6.49 7.11 28.76
CA LYS A 407 7.31 7.99 29.61
C LYS A 407 6.52 8.93 30.52
N GLU A 408 5.23 9.19 30.27
CA GLU A 408 4.43 10.20 30.99
C GLU A 408 3.15 9.64 31.66
N GLY A 409 2.80 8.38 31.45
CA GLY A 409 1.63 7.75 32.11
C GLY A 409 0.27 8.29 31.63
N ALA A 410 0.25 8.99 30.49
CA ALA A 410 -0.95 9.54 29.87
C ALA A 410 -1.32 8.73 28.60
N TRP A 411 -2.63 8.57 28.38
CA TRP A 411 -3.24 7.94 27.22
C TRP A 411 -3.94 8.97 26.34
N CYS A 412 -3.78 8.85 25.03
CA CYS A 412 -4.46 9.67 24.03
C CYS A 412 -5.38 8.78 23.18
N HIS A 413 -6.39 9.37 22.54
CA HIS A 413 -7.25 8.66 21.60
C HIS A 413 -6.92 9.00 20.15
N GLY A 414 -7.06 8.02 19.27
CA GLY A 414 -6.82 8.11 17.83
C GLY A 414 -7.97 8.68 17.00
N TRP A 415 -9.04 9.19 17.63
CA TRP A 415 -10.19 9.78 16.92
C TRP A 415 -10.00 11.28 16.65
N MET A 416 -9.68 11.63 15.41
CA MET A 416 -9.45 12.99 14.94
C MET A 416 -10.70 13.57 14.26
N LYS A 417 -10.84 14.89 14.37
CA LYS A 417 -11.89 15.66 13.71
C LYS A 417 -11.36 16.16 12.38
N LEU A 418 -12.09 15.92 11.28
CA LEU A 418 -11.79 16.50 9.97
C LEU A 418 -12.01 18.03 9.99
N THR A 419 -11.10 18.78 9.38
CA THR A 419 -11.13 20.25 9.29
C THR A 419 -11.08 20.70 7.82
N GLY A 420 -12.15 21.31 7.31
CA GLY A 420 -12.28 21.83 5.94
C GLY A 420 -13.63 22.54 5.73
N GLU A 421 -13.72 23.48 4.77
CA GLU A 421 -14.95 24.28 4.50
C GLU A 421 -16.10 23.43 3.94
N ASP A 422 -15.78 22.40 3.15
CA ASP A 422 -16.70 21.35 2.74
C ASP A 422 -16.36 20.09 3.55
N GLY A 423 -16.93 19.97 4.74
CA GLY A 423 -16.76 18.79 5.59
C GLY A 423 -17.28 17.53 4.90
N ASP A 424 -16.46 16.95 4.01
CA ASP A 424 -16.70 15.67 3.36
C ASP A 424 -17.14 14.66 4.43
N LEU A 425 -18.24 13.96 4.16
CA LEU A 425 -18.83 12.97 5.07
C LEU A 425 -17.99 11.68 5.16
N ASP A 426 -16.88 11.62 4.44
CA ASP A 426 -16.00 10.47 4.37
C ASP A 426 -15.26 10.24 5.70
N ILE A 427 -15.42 9.05 6.27
CA ILE A 427 -14.64 8.55 7.40
C ILE A 427 -13.33 7.96 6.88
N ILE A 428 -12.24 8.27 7.57
CA ILE A 428 -10.91 7.71 7.26
C ILE A 428 -10.54 6.76 8.38
N LEU A 429 -10.38 5.49 8.04
CA LEU A 429 -9.98 4.44 8.98
C LEU A 429 -8.49 4.14 8.77
N GLY A 430 -7.67 4.78 9.59
CA GLY A 430 -6.23 4.60 9.60
C GLY A 430 -5.77 3.25 10.11
N ASP A 431 -4.47 2.98 9.96
CA ASP A 431 -3.80 1.77 10.40
C ASP A 431 -4.11 1.42 11.86
N MET A 432 -4.41 2.40 12.71
CA MET A 432 -4.71 2.13 14.09
C MET A 432 -5.97 1.29 14.27
N THR A 433 -6.97 1.58 13.43
CA THR A 433 -8.25 0.87 13.40
C THR A 433 -8.18 -0.47 12.67
N LEU A 434 -7.12 -0.68 11.89
CA LEU A 434 -6.89 -1.86 11.06
C LEU A 434 -5.81 -2.79 11.66
N SER A 435 -5.24 -2.41 12.80
CA SER A 435 -4.20 -3.18 13.48
C SER A 435 -4.72 -4.53 13.95
N ASN A 436 -3.87 -5.56 13.92
CA ASN A 436 -4.23 -6.95 14.25
C ASN A 436 -5.45 -7.48 13.47
N LYS A 437 -5.59 -6.99 12.23
CA LYS A 437 -6.56 -7.51 11.27
C LYS A 437 -5.83 -7.83 9.97
N LEU A 438 -6.17 -8.97 9.39
CA LEU A 438 -5.85 -9.25 8.01
C LEU A 438 -6.93 -8.59 7.16
N VAL A 439 -6.53 -7.62 6.34
CA VAL A 439 -7.41 -6.90 5.43
C VAL A 439 -7.06 -7.31 4.00
N VAL A 440 -8.06 -7.71 3.22
CA VAL A 440 -7.96 -8.13 1.82
C VAL A 440 -8.68 -7.11 0.94
N HIS A 441 -7.96 -6.55 -0.02
CA HIS A 441 -8.45 -5.67 -1.06
C HIS A 441 -8.60 -6.48 -2.35
N ASP A 442 -9.81 -6.98 -2.63
CA ASP A 442 -10.08 -7.78 -3.84
C ASP A 442 -10.63 -6.88 -4.95
N LEU A 443 -9.73 -6.35 -5.79
CA LEU A 443 -10.09 -5.49 -6.93
C LEU A 443 -10.69 -6.29 -8.09
N GLU A 444 -10.54 -7.61 -8.14
CA GLU A 444 -11.19 -8.43 -9.15
C GLU A 444 -12.69 -8.56 -8.86
N ASN A 445 -13.05 -8.70 -7.57
CA ASN A 445 -14.45 -8.83 -7.13
C ASN A 445 -15.04 -7.52 -6.59
N GLN A 446 -14.25 -6.44 -6.51
CA GLN A 446 -14.65 -5.14 -5.95
C GLN A 446 -15.16 -5.25 -4.49
N VAL A 447 -14.45 -6.02 -3.66
CA VAL A 447 -14.83 -6.31 -2.27
C VAL A 447 -13.64 -6.07 -1.33
N LEU A 448 -13.92 -5.40 -0.22
CA LEU A 448 -12.99 -5.30 0.91
C LEU A 448 -13.37 -6.36 1.94
N GLY A 449 -12.42 -7.21 2.31
CA GLY A 449 -12.58 -8.27 3.30
C GLY A 449 -11.68 -8.09 4.51
N TRP A 450 -12.10 -8.53 5.69
CA TRP A 450 -11.23 -8.56 6.86
C TRP A 450 -11.59 -9.67 7.86
N ALA A 451 -10.60 -10.02 8.67
CA ALA A 451 -10.73 -10.89 9.83
C ALA A 451 -9.71 -10.47 10.90
N ASP A 452 -10.07 -10.63 12.17
CA ASP A 452 -9.10 -10.48 13.26
C ASP A 452 -7.99 -11.51 13.09
N HIS A 453 -6.74 -11.07 13.17
CA HIS A 453 -5.59 -11.91 12.96
C HIS A 453 -4.38 -11.41 13.74
N ASN A 454 -3.65 -12.33 14.37
CA ASN A 454 -2.37 -11.99 14.95
C ASN A 454 -1.37 -11.72 13.82
N CYS A 455 -1.05 -10.46 13.54
CA CYS A 455 -0.16 -10.08 12.44
C CYS A 455 1.32 -10.48 12.65
N SER A 456 1.66 -11.01 13.84
CA SER A 456 2.94 -11.70 14.06
C SER A 456 2.91 -13.19 13.68
N SER A 457 1.74 -13.75 13.38
CA SER A 457 1.55 -15.13 12.93
C SER A 457 1.56 -15.24 11.39
N SER A 458 1.45 -16.46 10.86
CA SER A 458 1.48 -16.70 9.42
C SER A 458 0.10 -16.64 8.77
N ILE A 459 0.05 -16.14 7.54
CA ILE A 459 -1.10 -16.29 6.62
C ILE A 459 -0.79 -17.37 5.58
N LYS A 460 -1.79 -17.86 4.85
CA LYS A 460 -1.58 -18.69 3.65
C LYS A 460 -2.03 -17.98 2.40
N VAL A 461 -1.18 -18.01 1.38
CA VAL A 461 -1.50 -17.52 0.04
C VAL A 461 -1.52 -18.69 -0.95
N LYS A 462 -2.41 -18.62 -1.93
CA LYS A 462 -2.58 -19.68 -2.92
C LYS A 462 -1.77 -19.40 -4.16
N ASP A 463 -0.86 -20.28 -4.50
CA ASP A 463 -0.09 -20.23 -5.73
C ASP A 463 -0.93 -20.64 -6.94
N ASP A 464 -1.16 -19.69 -7.84
CA ASP A 464 -1.98 -19.90 -9.04
C ASP A 464 -1.38 -20.91 -10.02
N GLU A 465 -0.05 -21.08 -10.02
CA GLU A 465 0.64 -22.00 -10.94
C GLU A 465 0.51 -23.47 -10.50
N SER A 466 0.78 -23.75 -9.23
CA SER A 466 0.72 -25.11 -8.67
C SER A 466 -0.63 -25.46 -8.03
N GLY A 467 -1.47 -24.47 -7.73
CA GLY A 467 -2.69 -24.62 -6.94
C GLY A 467 -2.43 -24.89 -5.45
N SER A 468 -1.19 -24.77 -4.99
CA SER A 468 -0.80 -25.05 -3.60
C SER A 468 -0.99 -23.84 -2.69
N ASP A 469 -1.30 -24.08 -1.43
CA ASP A 469 -1.34 -23.04 -0.41
C ASP A 469 0.00 -22.97 0.33
N TYR A 470 0.59 -21.78 0.41
CA TYR A 470 1.88 -21.55 1.06
C TYR A 470 1.78 -20.59 2.24
N SER A 471 2.37 -20.98 3.36
CA SER A 471 2.46 -20.13 4.56
C SER A 471 3.48 -19.00 4.39
N VAL A 472 3.13 -17.81 4.86
CA VAL A 472 3.91 -16.57 4.78
C VAL A 472 3.96 -15.92 6.15
N GLN A 473 5.14 -15.48 6.62
CA GLN A 473 5.31 -14.77 7.89
C GLN A 473 6.47 -13.77 7.81
N TYR A 474 6.30 -12.57 8.35
CA TYR A 474 7.23 -11.45 8.13
C TYR A 474 8.68 -11.66 8.63
N HIS A 475 8.89 -12.51 9.65
CA HIS A 475 10.22 -12.81 10.20
C HIS A 475 10.91 -14.02 9.57
N HIS A 476 10.21 -14.82 8.76
CA HIS A 476 10.70 -16.11 8.26
C HIS A 476 10.74 -16.18 6.73
N LEU A 477 10.63 -15.06 6.02
CA LEU A 477 10.89 -15.02 4.58
C LEU A 477 12.39 -15.14 4.34
N ALA A 478 12.90 -16.36 4.36
CA ALA A 478 14.24 -16.63 3.87
C ALA A 478 14.26 -16.28 2.38
N PHE A 479 15.20 -15.42 1.98
CA PHE A 479 15.59 -15.31 0.59
C PHE A 479 16.09 -16.69 0.17
N SER A 480 15.51 -17.30 -0.87
CA SER A 480 16.19 -18.41 -1.52
C SER A 480 17.48 -17.83 -2.10
N ASP A 481 18.58 -18.03 -1.39
CA ASP A 481 19.88 -17.50 -1.74
C ASP A 481 20.21 -18.01 -3.16
N ALA A 482 20.31 -17.10 -4.13
CA ALA A 482 20.68 -17.43 -5.51
C ALA A 482 22.19 -17.76 -5.63
N SER A 483 22.77 -18.31 -4.57
CA SER A 483 24.17 -18.72 -4.43
C SER A 483 24.32 -20.10 -3.79
N SER A 484 23.60 -21.11 -4.29
CA SER A 484 24.11 -22.49 -4.31
C SER A 484 23.34 -23.35 -5.31
N PRO A 485 23.93 -23.57 -6.51
CA PRO A 485 24.50 -24.90 -6.72
C PRO A 485 25.89 -24.84 -7.36
N ARG A 486 26.74 -23.88 -7.00
CA ARG A 486 28.16 -23.89 -7.44
C ARG A 486 29.04 -24.91 -6.70
N LEU A 487 28.54 -25.52 -5.62
CA LEU A 487 29.26 -26.60 -4.92
C LEU A 487 28.92 -28.02 -5.39
N LEU A 488 27.81 -28.23 -6.12
CA LEU A 488 27.47 -29.55 -6.67
C LEU A 488 28.04 -29.79 -8.07
N MET A 489 28.33 -28.75 -8.85
CA MET A 489 29.01 -28.93 -10.15
C MET A 489 30.53 -29.19 -10.03
N SER A 490 31.16 -28.71 -8.96
CA SER A 490 32.60 -28.93 -8.75
C SER A 490 32.92 -30.36 -8.30
N PHE A 491 32.02 -31.02 -7.57
CA PHE A 491 32.19 -32.43 -7.18
C PHE A 491 31.88 -33.40 -8.32
N VAL A 492 30.90 -33.09 -9.18
CA VAL A 492 30.58 -33.95 -10.33
C VAL A 492 31.70 -33.89 -11.39
N LEU A 493 32.30 -32.73 -11.64
CA LEU A 493 33.43 -32.60 -12.58
C LEU A 493 34.72 -33.28 -12.08
N LEU A 494 34.97 -33.31 -10.77
CA LEU A 494 36.12 -34.02 -10.19
C LEU A 494 35.93 -35.55 -10.20
N VAL A 495 34.71 -36.06 -10.02
CA VAL A 495 34.42 -37.50 -10.09
C VAL A 495 34.44 -38.01 -11.55
N THR A 496 34.02 -37.20 -12.53
CA THR A 496 34.15 -37.58 -13.95
C THR A 496 35.59 -37.50 -14.48
N ALA A 497 36.42 -36.58 -13.96
CA ALA A 497 37.84 -36.51 -14.33
C ALA A 497 38.65 -37.69 -13.74
N ALA A 498 38.33 -38.14 -12.53
CA ALA A 498 38.98 -39.29 -11.91
C ALA A 498 38.62 -40.62 -12.61
N ALA A 499 37.37 -40.77 -13.08
CA ALA A 499 36.95 -41.94 -13.86
C ALA A 499 37.54 -41.98 -15.28
N ALA A 500 37.80 -40.82 -15.90
CA ALA A 500 38.43 -40.74 -17.21
C ALA A 500 39.94 -41.05 -17.18
N LEU A 501 40.63 -40.79 -16.07
CA LEU A 501 42.05 -41.12 -15.92
C LEU A 501 42.31 -42.61 -15.59
N GLN A 502 41.31 -43.37 -15.14
CA GLN A 502 41.44 -44.84 -14.98
C GLN A 502 41.15 -45.64 -16.25
N MET A 503 40.66 -45.03 -17.34
CA MET A 503 40.46 -45.69 -18.63
C MET A 503 41.55 -45.39 -19.68
N ILE A 504 42.65 -44.71 -19.29
CA ILE A 504 43.81 -44.46 -20.16
C ILE A 504 45.03 -45.34 -19.77
N SER A 505 44.91 -46.16 -18.72
CA SER A 505 45.92 -47.16 -18.34
C SER A 505 45.33 -48.56 -18.28
N ILE A 506 44.90 -49.10 -19.42
CA ILE A 506 44.93 -50.54 -19.77
C ILE A 506 45.32 -50.65 -21.24
#